data_AF-A0A9R1CWA6-F1
#
_entry.id   AF-A0A9R1CWA6-F1
#
_cell.length_a   1.000
_cell.length_b   1.000
_cell.length_c   1.000
_cell.angle_alpha   90.00
_cell.angle_beta   90.00
_cell.angle_gamma   90.00
#
_symmetry.space_group_name_H-M   'P 1'
#
loop_
_entity.id
_entity.type
_entity.pdbx_description
1 polymer ?
#
loop_
_entity_poly.entity_id
_entity_poly.type
_entity_poly.pdbx_seq_one_letter_code
_entity_poly.pdbx_strand_id
1 'polypeptide(L)'
;MVEVENTNNQNKASLRDQHWEKAREHLTGADKVPVTAVAGFLYRDFALEYDFMPDGEDLVNVFRDEFGYDSDDPDERAEFDHLYTTDDIEIVNEDFTQI
;
A
#
# COMPACT_ATOMS: atom_id res chain seq x y z
N MET A 1 16.00 5.84 -6.83
CA MET A 1 17.47 6.07 -6.96
C MET A 1 17.95 6.63 -5.62
N VAL A 2 19.07 6.15 -5.11
CA VAL A 2 19.54 6.38 -3.73
C VAL A 2 20.52 7.56 -3.69
N GLU A 3 20.46 8.40 -2.65
CA GLU A 3 21.50 9.40 -2.35
C GLU A 3 22.48 8.83 -1.32
N VAL A 4 23.78 8.97 -1.59
CA VAL A 4 24.85 8.42 -0.74
C VAL A 4 25.68 9.57 -0.17
N GLU A 5 25.66 9.71 1.16
CA GLU A 5 26.56 10.61 1.88
C GLU A 5 27.73 9.83 2.49
N ASN A 6 28.96 10.21 2.13
CA ASN A 6 30.18 9.61 2.67
C ASN A 6 30.63 10.38 3.92
N THR A 7 30.30 9.86 5.11
CA THR A 7 30.87 10.34 6.37
C THR A 7 31.57 9.18 7.08
N ASN A 8 32.90 9.26 7.22
CA ASN A 8 33.78 8.37 8.00
C ASN A 8 33.27 6.93 8.22
N ASN A 9 33.61 6.01 7.29
CA ASN A 9 33.45 4.56 7.41
C ASN A 9 32.00 4.00 7.55
N GLN A 10 30.97 4.79 7.30
CA GLN A 10 29.61 4.28 7.10
C GLN A 10 29.01 4.85 5.82
N ASN A 11 28.66 3.96 4.89
CA ASN A 11 27.87 4.35 3.72
C ASN A 11 26.42 4.54 4.17
N LYS A 12 25.97 5.79 4.28
CA LYS A 12 24.56 6.09 4.53
C LYS A 12 23.88 6.35 3.20
N ALA A 13 22.83 5.60 2.95
CA ALA A 13 21.99 5.69 1.76
C ALA A 13 20.60 6.16 2.18
N SER A 14 20.07 7.20 1.55
CA SER A 14 18.67 7.63 1.69
C SER A 14 17.92 7.45 0.38
N LEU A 15 16.61 7.26 0.49
CA LEU A 15 15.72 7.40 -0.65
C LEU A 15 15.58 8.88 -0.98
N ARG A 16 15.48 9.18 -2.27
CA ARG A 16 15.10 10.53 -2.71
C ARG A 16 13.66 10.81 -2.31
N ASP A 17 13.36 12.09 -2.15
CA ASP A 17 11.99 12.56 -2.05
C ASP A 17 11.18 12.03 -3.24
N GLN A 18 9.91 11.66 -2.99
CA GLN A 18 9.00 11.17 -4.02
C GLN A 18 9.52 9.94 -4.79
N HIS A 19 10.34 9.10 -4.14
CA HIS A 19 10.87 7.89 -4.75
C HIS A 19 9.79 6.92 -5.24
N TRP A 20 8.59 6.97 -4.66
CA TRP A 20 7.41 6.21 -5.06
C TRP A 20 6.99 6.46 -6.51
N GLU A 21 7.21 7.67 -7.06
CA GLU A 21 6.89 7.95 -8.46
C GLU A 21 7.71 7.08 -9.41
N LYS A 22 9.01 6.96 -9.10
CA LYS A 22 9.93 6.11 -9.87
C LYS A 22 9.65 4.63 -9.64
N ALA A 23 9.17 4.25 -8.46
CA ALA A 23 8.71 2.89 -8.21
C ALA A 23 7.53 2.55 -9.11
N ARG A 24 6.51 3.41 -9.20
CA ARG A 24 5.37 3.21 -10.12
C ARG A 24 5.82 3.14 -11.58
N GLU A 25 6.62 4.12 -12.02
CA GLU A 25 7.09 4.18 -13.40
C GLU A 25 7.84 2.90 -13.81
N HIS A 26 8.72 2.38 -12.95
CA HIS A 26 9.60 1.28 -13.30
C HIS A 26 9.09 -0.11 -12.93
N LEU A 27 8.23 -0.24 -11.91
CA LEU A 27 7.75 -1.54 -11.43
C LEU A 27 6.39 -1.92 -12.00
N THR A 28 5.53 -0.93 -12.25
CA THR A 28 4.16 -1.16 -12.72
C THR A 28 3.92 -0.61 -14.12
N GLY A 29 4.96 -0.12 -14.81
CA GLY A 29 4.80 0.50 -16.12
C GLY A 29 4.02 1.81 -16.08
N ALA A 30 4.09 2.52 -14.94
CA ALA A 30 3.35 3.73 -14.60
C ALA A 30 1.86 3.54 -14.26
N ASP A 31 1.34 2.30 -14.28
CA ASP A 31 -0.02 2.01 -13.84
C ASP A 31 -0.15 2.02 -12.32
N LYS A 32 -1.32 2.39 -11.82
CA LYS A 32 -1.65 2.28 -10.39
C LYS A 32 -1.96 0.84 -10.03
N VAL A 33 -1.65 0.46 -8.79
CA VAL A 33 -1.93 -0.87 -8.27
C VAL A 33 -3.33 -0.90 -7.64
N PRO A 34 -4.20 -1.86 -7.98
CA PRO A 34 -5.51 -1.97 -7.35
C PRO A 34 -5.36 -2.43 -5.90
N VAL A 35 -5.45 -1.49 -4.96
CA VAL A 35 -5.16 -1.75 -3.54
C VAL A 35 -6.15 -2.72 -2.93
N THR A 36 -7.41 -2.69 -3.35
CA THR A 36 -8.44 -3.61 -2.86
C THR A 36 -8.02 -5.06 -3.12
N ALA A 37 -7.55 -5.39 -4.33
CA ALA A 37 -7.05 -6.74 -4.63
C ALA A 37 -5.78 -7.11 -3.88
N VAL A 38 -4.86 -6.16 -3.69
CA VAL A 38 -3.66 -6.41 -2.90
C VAL A 38 -4.03 -6.74 -1.47
N ALA A 39 -4.87 -5.92 -0.84
CA ALA A 39 -5.36 -6.12 0.52
C ALA A 39 -6.11 -7.46 0.63
N GLY A 40 -7.05 -7.73 -0.27
CA GLY A 40 -7.76 -9.00 -0.32
C GLY A 40 -6.84 -10.21 -0.45
N PHE A 41 -5.83 -10.14 -1.32
CA PHE A 41 -4.85 -11.22 -1.47
C PHE A 41 -4.01 -11.43 -0.20
N LEU A 42 -3.55 -10.34 0.43
CA LEU A 42 -2.74 -10.41 1.66
C LEU A 42 -3.53 -10.97 2.84
N TYR A 43 -4.80 -10.58 2.94
CA TYR A 43 -5.65 -10.92 4.08
C TYR A 43 -6.55 -12.14 3.87
N ARG A 44 -6.57 -12.74 2.66
CA ARG A 44 -7.39 -13.92 2.33
C ARG A 44 -7.30 -15.05 3.35
N ASP A 45 -6.08 -15.35 3.80
CA ASP A 45 -5.79 -16.46 4.70
C ASP A 45 -5.57 -16.01 6.15
N PHE A 46 -5.65 -14.70 6.42
CA PHE A 46 -5.57 -14.16 7.77
C PHE A 46 -6.98 -14.11 8.38
N ALA A 47 -7.13 -14.70 9.56
CA ALA A 47 -8.32 -14.53 10.37
C ALA A 47 -8.32 -13.09 10.92
N LEU A 48 -8.84 -12.15 10.14
CA LEU A 48 -9.12 -10.81 10.64
C LEU A 48 -10.41 -10.88 11.47
N GLU A 49 -10.31 -10.47 12.73
CA GLU A 49 -11.47 -10.38 13.62
C GLU A 49 -12.24 -9.10 13.30
N TYR A 50 -13.43 -9.25 12.73
CA TYR A 50 -14.35 -8.14 12.53
C TYR A 50 -15.67 -8.39 13.28
N ASP A 51 -16.21 -7.34 13.90
CA ASP A 51 -17.53 -7.37 14.53
C ASP A 51 -18.67 -7.54 13.51
N PHE A 52 -18.42 -7.14 12.26
CA PHE A 52 -19.30 -7.25 11.10
C PHE A 52 -18.49 -7.71 9.88
N MET A 53 -19.13 -8.27 8.86
CA MET A 53 -18.42 -8.68 7.64
C MET A 53 -17.71 -7.45 7.01
N PRO A 54 -16.36 -7.47 6.83
CA PRO A 54 -15.63 -6.33 6.28
C PRO A 54 -15.98 -6.13 4.81
N ASP A 55 -16.06 -4.88 4.37
CA ASP A 55 -16.11 -4.55 2.95
C ASP A 55 -14.71 -4.24 2.40
N GLY A 56 -14.63 -3.92 1.10
CA GLY A 56 -13.37 -3.58 0.46
C GLY A 56 -12.69 -2.33 1.04
N GLU A 57 -13.46 -1.38 1.58
CA GLU A 57 -12.93 -0.16 2.19
C GLU A 57 -12.26 -0.47 3.54
N ASP A 58 -12.86 -1.36 4.35
CA ASP A 58 -12.27 -1.84 5.60
C ASP A 58 -10.89 -2.47 5.39
N LEU A 59 -10.73 -3.29 4.34
CA LEU A 59 -9.45 -3.92 4.01
C LEU A 59 -8.41 -2.90 3.56
N VAL A 60 -8.83 -1.89 2.80
CA VAL A 60 -7.94 -0.81 2.37
C VAL A 60 -7.49 0.01 3.57
N ASN A 61 -8.37 0.26 4.54
CA ASN A 61 -8.02 0.96 5.78
C ASN A 61 -7.01 0.18 6.61
N VAL A 62 -7.19 -1.14 6.77
CA VAL A 62 -6.19 -2.00 7.43
C VAL A 62 -4.85 -1.97 6.68
N PHE A 63 -4.89 -2.09 5.35
CA PHE A 63 -3.69 -1.98 4.52
C PHE A 63 -2.98 -0.64 4.73
N ARG A 64 -3.71 0.46 4.81
CA ARG A 64 -3.13 1.78 5.06
C ARG A 64 -2.45 1.85 6.42
N ASP A 65 -3.10 1.38 7.47
CA ASP A 65 -2.54 1.39 8.83
C ASP A 65 -1.27 0.53 8.93
N GLU A 66 -1.31 -0.70 8.39
CA GLU A 66 -0.16 -1.63 8.47
C GLU A 66 1.05 -1.19 7.65
N PHE A 67 0.82 -0.51 6.53
CA PHE A 67 1.88 -0.05 5.62
C PHE A 67 2.30 1.41 5.87
N GLY A 68 1.71 2.09 6.85
CA GLY A 68 2.07 3.44 7.25
C GLY A 68 1.61 4.53 6.27
N TYR A 69 0.36 4.44 5.82
CA TYR A 69 -0.32 5.45 5.01
C TYR A 69 -1.38 6.18 5.84
N ASP A 70 -0.95 7.10 6.70
CA ASP A 70 -1.83 7.98 7.45
C ASP A 70 -2.68 8.84 6.49
N SER A 71 -3.99 8.82 6.68
CA SER A 71 -4.94 9.63 5.92
C SER A 71 -4.88 11.12 6.27
N ASP A 72 -4.44 11.44 7.48
CA ASP A 72 -4.32 12.81 7.98
C ASP A 72 -3.00 13.47 7.53
N ASP A 73 -1.97 12.68 7.23
CA ASP A 73 -0.72 13.19 6.64
C ASP A 73 -0.90 13.44 5.13
N PRO A 74 -0.73 14.69 4.64
CA PRO A 74 -0.93 15.02 3.25
C PRO A 74 0.10 14.37 2.30
N ASP A 75 1.33 14.11 2.77
CA ASP A 75 2.39 13.52 1.95
C ASP A 75 2.16 12.01 1.81
N GLU A 76 1.78 11.33 2.89
CA GLU A 76 1.45 9.89 2.86
C GLU A 76 0.17 9.62 2.05
N ARG A 77 -0.83 10.50 2.17
CA ARG A 77 -2.02 10.46 1.30
C ARG A 77 -1.66 10.66 -0.16
N ALA A 78 -0.79 11.62 -0.47
CA ALA A 78 -0.36 11.88 -1.84
C ALA A 78 0.44 10.69 -2.41
N GLU A 79 1.28 10.05 -1.60
CA GLU A 79 1.98 8.82 -1.98
C GLU A 79 0.98 7.69 -2.28
N PHE A 80 0.04 7.43 -1.37
CA PHE A 80 -0.98 6.41 -1.53
C PHE A 80 -1.81 6.63 -2.81
N ASP A 81 -2.31 7.84 -3.00
CA ASP A 81 -3.08 8.23 -4.17
C ASP A 81 -2.24 8.20 -5.46
N HIS A 82 -0.91 8.30 -5.35
CA HIS A 82 -0.03 8.17 -6.50
C HIS A 82 0.17 6.70 -6.91
N LEU A 83 0.29 5.80 -5.93
CA LEU A 83 0.61 4.39 -6.14
C LEU A 83 -0.61 3.52 -6.40
N TYR A 84 -1.75 3.84 -5.79
CA TYR A 84 -2.89 2.95 -5.72
C TYR A 84 -4.17 3.49 -6.36
N THR A 85 -5.06 2.56 -6.71
CA THR A 85 -6.43 2.79 -7.17
C THR A 85 -7.37 1.91 -6.36
N THR A 86 -8.50 2.48 -5.92
CA THR A 86 -9.58 1.78 -5.19
C THR A 86 -10.71 1.33 -6.10
N ASP A 87 -10.72 1.78 -7.36
CA ASP A 87 -11.92 1.75 -8.22
C ASP A 87 -12.07 0.45 -9.02
N ASP A 88 -11.00 -0.33 -9.15
CA ASP A 88 -10.95 -1.37 -10.19
C ASP A 88 -11.44 -2.75 -9.73
N ILE A 89 -11.60 -2.99 -8.41
CA ILE A 89 -11.88 -4.34 -7.88
C ILE A 89 -12.85 -4.28 -6.70
N GLU A 90 -14.03 -4.87 -6.89
CA GLU A 90 -15.00 -5.15 -5.82
C GLU A 90 -14.65 -6.52 -5.22
N ILE A 91 -14.25 -6.53 -3.94
CA ILE A 91 -14.05 -7.77 -3.19
C ILE A 91 -15.36 -8.14 -2.52
N VAL A 92 -15.76 -9.38 -2.72
CA VAL A 92 -17.03 -9.92 -2.22
C VAL A 92 -16.77 -11.05 -1.24
N ASN A 93 -17.80 -11.38 -0.46
CA ASN A 93 -17.73 -12.40 0.60
C ASN A 93 -17.21 -13.77 0.13
N GLU A 94 -17.40 -14.11 -1.13
CA GLU A 94 -16.95 -15.39 -1.70
C GLU A 94 -15.42 -15.47 -1.86
N ASP A 95 -14.72 -14.35 -1.75
CA ASP A 95 -13.25 -14.27 -1.82
C ASP A 95 -12.57 -14.69 -0.51
N PHE A 96 -13.33 -14.83 0.59
CA PHE A 96 -12.81 -15.18 1.92
C PHE A 96 -13.17 -16.60 2.35
N THR A 97 -12.25 -17.23 3.09
CA THR A 97 -12.49 -18.55 3.70
C THR A 97 -13.16 -18.38 5.07
N GLN A 98 -14.36 -18.92 5.24
CA GLN A 98 -14.98 -19.05 6.57
C GLN A 98 -14.25 -20.14 7.36
N ILE A 99 -13.84 -19.83 8.59
CA ILE A 99 -13.10 -20.73 9.49
C ILE A 99 -14.00 -21.20 10.64
#